data_AF-A0A7C5T693-F1
#
_entry.id   AF-A0A7C5T693-F1
#
_cell.length_a   1.000
_cell.length_b   1.000
_cell.length_c   1.000
_cell.angle_alpha   90.00
_cell.angle_beta   90.00
_cell.angle_gamma   90.00
#
_symmetry.space_group_name_H-M   'P 1'
#
loop_
_entity.id
_entity.type
_entity.pdbx_description
1 polymer ?
#
loop_
_entity_poly.entity_id
_entity_poly.type
_entity_poly.pdbx_seq_one_letter_code
_entity_poly.pdbx_strand_id
1 'polypeptide(L)'
;MEIIFDKSSLSDSLYQSSVDDDFAEKESLSVSSIDESSLHYTKFDFSHPSCFVFIDGTVQHITSGKIKTENSDVSFDVFFMCVAAGYDNGKLIGTKISKFLLLYCDYPNQLDIKDVLPNIRSEGQSNYFSDYKVIQVPKEKGMLEHAVNLLREEEFEFLYWFCKNGALSDGKYIVVIDGNIRLKKLKDEIENFIVVGVVKNPLNLYQAENEIRDLMSGFRTKLFKVKDQKSSKSKFSFFLRLGQDELKTNEFDFLRIDFIGKPFENLAYAVYFSDFIKNKILSFSSSIGERAPKNLVPFRILEKRIRAVLGNENIRRRKAEEELKRIFQYT
;
A
#
# COMPACT_ATOMS: atom_id res chain seq x y z
N MET A 1 -9.63 -10.45 -35.41
CA MET A 1 -8.80 -10.51 -34.17
C MET A 1 -9.32 -11.64 -33.29
N GLU A 2 -8.48 -12.36 -32.55
CA GLU A 2 -8.91 -13.47 -31.67
C GLU A 2 -8.41 -13.25 -30.23
N ILE A 3 -9.27 -13.42 -29.23
CA ILE A 3 -8.88 -13.41 -27.81
C ILE A 3 -8.90 -14.83 -27.24
N ILE A 4 -7.80 -15.22 -26.61
CA ILE A 4 -7.59 -16.54 -26.00
C ILE A 4 -7.30 -16.32 -24.52
N PHE A 5 -8.12 -16.92 -23.64
CA PHE A 5 -7.92 -16.86 -22.20
C PHE A 5 -7.12 -18.07 -21.72
N ASP A 6 -6.23 -17.85 -20.75
CA ASP A 6 -5.48 -18.93 -20.12
C ASP A 6 -6.40 -19.79 -19.24
N LYS A 7 -6.29 -21.11 -19.39
CA LYS A 7 -7.06 -22.09 -18.60
C LYS A 7 -6.44 -22.41 -17.23
N SER A 8 -5.37 -21.74 -16.83
CA SER A 8 -4.73 -21.99 -15.55
C SER A 8 -5.67 -21.71 -14.38
N SER A 9 -5.61 -22.58 -13.38
CA SER A 9 -6.20 -22.32 -12.07
C SER A 9 -5.45 -21.15 -11.45
N LEU A 10 -6.14 -20.03 -11.25
CA LEU A 10 -5.65 -18.89 -10.48
C LEU A 10 -5.49 -19.33 -9.02
N SER A 11 -4.39 -20.02 -8.68
CA SER A 11 -4.09 -20.41 -7.31
C SER A 11 -3.22 -19.39 -6.57
N ASP A 12 -2.68 -18.38 -7.26
CA ASP A 12 -1.74 -17.46 -6.63
C ASP A 12 -2.46 -16.19 -6.19
N SER A 13 -3.44 -16.41 -5.30
CA SER A 13 -4.20 -15.35 -4.69
C SER A 13 -3.32 -14.54 -3.75
N LEU A 14 -3.38 -13.23 -3.94
CA LEU A 14 -3.34 -12.21 -2.88
C LEU A 14 -1.97 -11.97 -2.24
N TYR A 15 -1.42 -10.78 -2.53
CA TYR A 15 -0.54 -10.04 -1.65
C TYR A 15 0.61 -10.85 -1.01
N GLN A 16 1.72 -11.01 -1.73
CA GLN A 16 2.99 -11.21 -1.04
C GLN A 16 3.52 -9.83 -0.66
N SER A 17 3.39 -9.50 0.62
CA SER A 17 3.95 -8.33 1.31
C SER A 17 5.49 -8.33 1.33
N SER A 18 6.13 -8.88 0.29
CA SER A 18 7.58 -9.11 0.20
C SER A 18 8.19 -8.48 -1.05
N VAL A 19 7.41 -7.82 -1.91
CA VAL A 19 8.00 -6.91 -2.90
C VAL A 19 8.38 -5.65 -2.13
N ASP A 20 9.67 -5.51 -1.88
CA ASP A 20 10.31 -4.42 -1.14
C ASP A 20 9.67 -3.06 -1.45
N ASP A 21 8.78 -2.63 -0.56
CA ASP A 21 8.03 -1.37 -0.66
C ASP A 21 8.92 -0.11 -0.70
N ASP A 22 10.23 -0.28 -0.45
CA ASP A 22 11.26 0.76 -0.40
C ASP A 22 12.17 0.79 -1.66
N PHE A 23 12.04 -0.11 -2.65
CA PHE A 23 12.97 -0.15 -3.80
C PHE A 23 13.00 1.18 -4.59
N ALA A 24 11.89 1.92 -4.60
CA ALA A 24 11.76 3.19 -5.32
C ALA A 24 12.30 4.43 -4.57
N GLU A 25 12.55 4.35 -3.25
CA GLU A 25 13.01 5.53 -2.46
C GLU A 25 14.44 5.41 -1.92
N LYS A 26 15.06 4.23 -1.89
CA LYS A 26 16.38 4.01 -1.27
C LYS A 26 17.49 4.97 -1.75
N GLU A 27 17.52 5.33 -3.04
CA GLU A 27 18.64 6.09 -3.62
C GLU A 27 18.69 7.58 -3.25
N SER A 28 17.65 8.17 -2.63
CA SER A 28 17.62 9.61 -2.32
C SER A 28 17.27 9.94 -0.87
N LEU A 29 17.33 8.96 0.04
CA LEU A 29 17.00 9.16 1.45
C LEU A 29 18.28 9.24 2.29
N SER A 30 18.32 10.15 3.26
CA SER A 30 19.29 10.13 4.35
C SER A 30 18.63 9.69 5.65
N VAL A 31 19.40 8.99 6.47
CA VAL A 31 18.96 8.48 7.78
C VAL A 31 19.88 9.03 8.86
N SER A 32 19.31 9.58 9.94
CA SER A 32 20.05 10.09 11.09
C SER A 32 19.39 9.65 12.39
N SER A 33 20.18 9.18 13.36
CA SER A 33 19.70 8.85 14.69
C SER A 33 19.28 10.10 15.46
N ILE A 34 18.36 9.93 16.42
CA ILE A 34 17.93 11.00 17.32
C ILE A 34 18.45 10.72 18.71
N ASP A 35 19.08 11.74 19.32
CA ASP A 35 19.41 11.70 20.72
C ASP A 35 18.16 12.03 21.56
N GLU A 36 17.56 10.99 22.14
CA GLU A 36 16.41 11.12 23.04
C GLU A 36 16.80 11.52 24.48
N SER A 37 18.09 11.46 24.86
CA SER A 37 18.53 11.55 26.26
C SER A 37 18.35 12.94 26.89
N SER A 38 18.38 13.99 26.07
CA SER A 38 18.23 15.38 26.49
C SER A 38 16.79 15.91 26.38
N LEU A 39 15.85 15.07 25.92
CA LEU A 39 14.47 15.47 25.66
C LEU A 39 13.58 15.17 26.86
N HIS A 40 13.44 16.15 27.75
CA HIS A 40 12.42 16.14 28.79
C HIS A 40 11.09 16.62 28.22
N TYR A 41 10.13 15.72 28.01
CA TYR A 41 8.79 16.11 27.59
C TYR A 41 7.90 16.33 28.82
N THR A 42 7.37 17.54 28.95
CA THR A 42 6.24 17.83 29.83
C THR A 42 4.96 17.45 29.09
N LYS A 43 4.14 16.60 29.70
CA LYS A 43 2.89 16.04 29.14
C LYS A 43 1.84 17.08 28.70
N PHE A 44 2.06 18.37 28.94
CA PHE A 44 1.01 19.37 29.03
C PHE A 44 0.69 20.13 27.73
N ASP A 45 1.56 20.12 26.71
CA ASP A 45 1.37 21.03 25.55
C ASP A 45 0.96 20.34 24.23
N PHE A 46 0.96 19.00 24.18
CA PHE A 46 0.55 18.26 22.98
C PHE A 46 -0.45 17.15 23.32
N SER A 47 -1.69 17.31 22.86
CA SER A 47 -2.70 16.26 22.87
C SER A 47 -2.79 15.61 21.49
N HIS A 48 -2.51 14.31 21.41
CA HIS A 48 -2.75 13.55 20.18
C HIS A 48 -4.24 13.17 20.07
N PRO A 49 -4.76 12.98 18.85
CA PRO A 49 -6.06 12.35 18.68
C PRO A 49 -6.06 10.90 19.21
N SER A 50 -7.24 10.39 19.55
CA SER A 50 -7.41 9.02 20.04
C SER A 50 -8.18 8.12 19.07
N CYS A 51 -8.75 8.70 18.02
CA CYS A 51 -9.46 7.99 16.97
C CYS A 51 -8.51 7.60 15.84
N PHE A 52 -8.64 6.36 15.37
CA PHE A 52 -7.81 5.81 14.30
C PHE A 52 -8.65 5.53 13.06
N VAL A 53 -8.09 5.86 11.91
CA VAL A 53 -8.56 5.39 10.62
C VAL A 53 -7.43 4.60 9.97
N PHE A 54 -7.76 3.44 9.43
CA PHE A 54 -6.85 2.55 8.73
C PHE A 54 -7.14 2.65 7.24
N ILE A 55 -6.09 2.77 6.43
CA ILE A 55 -6.15 2.72 4.97
C ILE A 55 -5.35 1.52 4.50
N ASP A 56 -5.97 0.72 3.65
CA ASP A 56 -5.39 -0.50 3.13
C ASP A 56 -5.94 -0.79 1.73
N GLY A 57 -5.21 -1.62 1.00
CA GLY A 57 -5.39 -1.91 -0.39
C GLY A 57 -5.32 -3.40 -0.68
N THR A 58 -6.11 -3.86 -1.63
CA THR A 58 -5.96 -5.20 -2.20
C THR A 58 -5.93 -5.10 -3.72
N VAL A 59 -5.02 -5.85 -4.32
CA VAL A 59 -4.98 -6.08 -5.76
C VAL A 59 -5.17 -7.57 -6.02
N GLN A 60 -6.04 -7.89 -6.97
CA GLN A 60 -6.39 -9.25 -7.32
C GLN A 60 -6.27 -9.44 -8.82
N HIS A 61 -5.49 -10.44 -9.22
CA HIS A 61 -5.47 -10.93 -10.60
C HIS A 61 -6.77 -11.68 -10.90
N ILE A 62 -7.42 -11.33 -12.00
CA ILE A 62 -8.77 -11.80 -12.35
C ILE A 62 -8.74 -12.81 -13.49
N THR A 63 -7.96 -12.53 -14.54
CA THR A 63 -7.78 -13.41 -15.69
C THR A 63 -6.59 -12.92 -16.51
N SER A 64 -6.02 -13.81 -17.32
CA SER A 64 -4.94 -13.53 -18.27
C SER A 64 -5.25 -14.16 -19.62
N GLY A 65 -4.51 -13.74 -20.64
CA GLY A 65 -4.60 -14.36 -21.94
C GLY A 65 -3.77 -13.66 -23.00
N LYS A 66 -4.11 -13.95 -24.26
CA LYS A 66 -3.49 -13.36 -25.44
C LYS A 66 -4.53 -12.82 -26.40
N ILE A 67 -4.23 -11.69 -27.01
CA ILE A 67 -4.97 -11.10 -28.13
C ILE A 67 -4.11 -11.30 -29.37
N LYS A 68 -4.60 -12.10 -30.31
CA LYS A 68 -3.97 -12.32 -31.61
C LYS A 68 -4.46 -11.28 -32.60
N THR A 69 -3.54 -10.48 -33.11
CA THR A 69 -3.75 -9.55 -34.22
C THR A 69 -3.16 -10.13 -35.50
N GLU A 70 -3.33 -9.44 -36.63
CA GLU A 70 -2.71 -9.88 -37.90
C GLU A 70 -1.17 -9.80 -37.86
N ASN A 71 -0.63 -8.89 -37.03
CA ASN A 71 0.79 -8.54 -37.06
C ASN A 71 1.56 -8.97 -35.79
N SER A 72 0.86 -9.25 -34.69
CA SER A 72 1.48 -9.61 -33.41
C SER A 72 0.51 -10.26 -32.42
N ASP A 73 1.08 -11.00 -31.46
CA ASP A 73 0.37 -11.46 -30.27
C ASP A 73 0.64 -10.48 -29.11
N VAL A 74 -0.42 -10.09 -28.41
CA VAL A 74 -0.36 -9.19 -27.24
C VAL A 74 -0.87 -9.96 -26.03
N SER A 75 -0.03 -10.19 -25.03
CA SER A 75 -0.49 -10.79 -23.77
C SER A 75 -1.18 -9.74 -22.91
N PHE A 76 -2.11 -10.16 -22.07
CA PHE A 76 -2.78 -9.27 -21.14
C PHE A 76 -3.04 -9.91 -19.79
N ASP A 77 -3.12 -9.05 -18.77
CA ASP A 77 -3.60 -9.39 -17.44
C ASP A 77 -4.69 -8.41 -17.01
N VAL A 78 -5.74 -8.95 -16.40
CA VAL A 78 -6.81 -8.17 -15.80
C VAL A 78 -6.64 -8.17 -14.29
N PHE A 79 -6.60 -6.98 -13.70
CA PHE A 79 -6.53 -6.80 -12.26
C PHE A 79 -7.70 -5.99 -11.73
N PHE A 80 -8.25 -6.39 -10.59
CA PHE A 80 -9.15 -5.57 -9.81
C PHE A 80 -8.42 -5.09 -8.57
N MET A 81 -8.56 -3.81 -8.29
CA MET A 81 -7.95 -3.15 -7.15
C MET A 81 -9.04 -2.54 -6.31
N CYS A 82 -8.94 -2.68 -5.00
CA CYS A 82 -9.78 -1.94 -4.09
C CYS A 82 -8.94 -1.39 -2.95
N VAL A 83 -9.04 -0.08 -2.77
CA VAL A 83 -8.46 0.68 -1.67
C VAL A 83 -9.59 1.17 -0.78
N ALA A 84 -9.40 1.12 0.53
CA ALA A 84 -10.44 1.50 1.47
C ALA A 84 -9.92 2.15 2.74
N ALA A 85 -10.80 2.88 3.41
CA ALA A 85 -10.61 3.40 4.76
C ALA A 85 -11.65 2.79 5.73
N GLY A 86 -11.21 2.42 6.93
CA GLY A 86 -12.06 1.96 8.02
C GLY A 86 -11.59 2.46 9.39
N TYR A 87 -12.50 2.58 10.36
CA TYR A 87 -12.11 2.83 11.75
C TYR A 87 -11.42 1.61 12.38
N ASP A 88 -10.80 1.77 13.55
CA ASP A 88 -10.20 0.68 14.33
C ASP A 88 -11.17 -0.48 14.62
N ASN A 89 -12.45 -0.20 14.83
CA ASN A 89 -13.51 -1.20 14.98
C ASN A 89 -13.90 -1.90 13.66
N GLY A 90 -13.24 -1.55 12.57
CA GLY A 90 -13.45 -2.09 11.24
C GLY A 90 -14.65 -1.50 10.50
N LYS A 91 -15.38 -0.51 11.02
CA LYS A 91 -16.46 0.12 10.26
C LYS A 91 -15.87 0.85 9.06
N LEU A 92 -16.26 0.40 7.87
CA LEU A 92 -15.87 0.98 6.59
C LEU A 92 -16.48 2.38 6.45
N ILE A 93 -15.67 3.33 5.99
CA ILE A 93 -16.06 4.74 5.81
C ILE A 93 -15.86 5.24 4.38
N GLY A 94 -15.00 4.59 3.60
CA GLY A 94 -14.85 4.89 2.19
C GLY A 94 -14.14 3.76 1.47
N THR A 95 -14.45 3.60 0.18
CA THR A 95 -13.81 2.63 -0.71
C THR A 95 -13.68 3.21 -2.10
N LYS A 96 -12.61 2.84 -2.80
CA LYS A 96 -12.43 3.05 -4.22
C LYS A 96 -12.12 1.70 -4.87
N ILE A 97 -12.80 1.40 -5.96
CA ILE A 97 -12.55 0.20 -6.77
C ILE A 97 -12.09 0.67 -8.14
N SER A 98 -10.96 0.14 -8.59
CA SER A 98 -10.39 0.41 -9.90
C SER A 98 -10.17 -0.91 -10.63
N LYS A 99 -10.52 -0.95 -11.91
CA LYS A 99 -10.26 -2.12 -12.78
C LYS A 99 -9.13 -1.74 -13.74
N PHE A 100 -8.18 -2.63 -13.92
CA PHE A 100 -7.03 -2.41 -14.79
C PHE A 100 -6.90 -3.54 -15.80
N LEU A 101 -6.59 -3.17 -17.03
CA LEU A 101 -6.16 -4.08 -18.08
C LEU A 101 -4.70 -3.72 -18.39
N LEU A 102 -3.78 -4.58 -17.97
CA LEU A 102 -2.37 -4.43 -18.31
C LEU A 102 -2.12 -5.17 -19.62
N LEU A 103 -1.60 -4.46 -20.62
CA LEU A 103 -1.25 -5.00 -21.92
C LEU A 103 0.27 -5.14 -22.02
N TYR A 104 0.72 -6.29 -22.48
CA TYR A 104 2.11 -6.63 -22.70
C TYR A 104 2.37 -6.99 -24.16
N CYS A 105 3.43 -6.41 -24.72
CA CYS A 105 3.97 -6.78 -26.02
C CYS A 105 5.50 -6.71 -25.95
N ASP A 106 6.19 -7.67 -26.58
CA ASP A 106 7.66 -7.70 -26.67
C ASP A 106 8.23 -6.43 -27.35
N TYR A 107 7.40 -5.71 -28.13
CA TYR A 107 7.78 -4.51 -28.89
C TYR A 107 6.82 -3.34 -28.61
N PRO A 108 6.86 -2.72 -27.42
CA PRO A 108 5.86 -1.74 -26.99
C PRO A 108 5.82 -0.48 -27.86
N ASN A 109 6.96 -0.08 -28.46
CA ASN A 109 7.06 1.10 -29.32
C ASN A 109 6.52 0.85 -30.76
N GLN A 110 6.06 -0.36 -31.07
CA GLN A 110 5.57 -0.75 -32.40
C GLN A 110 4.08 -1.11 -32.38
N LEU A 111 3.41 -1.00 -31.23
CA LEU A 111 2.02 -1.36 -31.05
C LEU A 111 1.20 -0.11 -30.74
N ASP A 112 0.33 0.33 -31.66
CA ASP A 112 -0.70 1.30 -31.30
C ASP A 112 -1.79 0.55 -30.52
N ILE A 113 -2.06 1.03 -29.31
CA ILE A 113 -3.12 0.48 -28.45
C ILE A 113 -4.48 0.52 -29.14
N LYS A 114 -4.73 1.46 -30.06
CA LYS A 114 -5.94 1.52 -30.88
C LYS A 114 -6.06 0.35 -31.85
N ASP A 115 -4.95 -0.20 -32.32
CA ASP A 115 -4.96 -1.35 -33.22
C ASP A 115 -5.34 -2.65 -32.47
N VAL A 116 -5.19 -2.66 -31.15
CA VAL A 116 -5.58 -3.77 -30.28
C VAL A 116 -6.96 -3.53 -29.68
N LEU A 117 -7.27 -2.30 -29.30
CA LEU A 117 -8.52 -1.90 -28.65
C LEU A 117 -9.06 -0.64 -29.33
N PRO A 118 -9.71 -0.76 -30.51
CA PRO A 118 -10.09 0.37 -31.35
C PRO A 118 -11.14 1.30 -30.73
N ASN A 119 -11.77 0.89 -29.63
CA ASN A 119 -12.71 1.71 -28.86
C ASN A 119 -12.07 2.44 -27.67
N ILE A 120 -10.74 2.48 -27.57
CA ILE A 120 -10.07 3.30 -26.56
C ILE A 120 -10.23 4.78 -26.92
N ARG A 121 -10.81 5.52 -25.98
CA ARG A 121 -10.94 6.97 -26.08
C ARG A 121 -9.55 7.57 -25.94
N SER A 122 -8.99 8.07 -27.02
CA SER A 122 -7.67 8.71 -27.03
C SER A 122 -7.78 10.22 -27.00
N GLU A 123 -6.95 10.83 -26.15
CA GLU A 123 -6.60 12.25 -26.01
C GLU A 123 -7.34 13.06 -24.94
N GLY A 124 -6.54 13.64 -24.03
CA GLY A 124 -6.95 14.62 -23.02
C GLY A 124 -7.61 14.05 -21.77
N GLN A 125 -8.06 12.79 -21.80
CA GLN A 125 -8.64 12.07 -20.67
C GLN A 125 -8.06 10.66 -20.67
N SER A 126 -7.76 10.15 -19.47
CA SER A 126 -7.15 8.84 -19.22
C SER A 126 -7.65 7.73 -20.15
N ASN A 127 -6.72 6.89 -20.63
CA ASN A 127 -6.94 5.75 -21.53
C ASN A 127 -7.84 4.69 -20.87
N TYR A 128 -9.13 5.01 -20.75
CA TYR A 128 -10.15 4.11 -20.25
C TYR A 128 -10.77 3.36 -21.42
N PHE A 129 -10.96 2.08 -21.19
CA PHE A 129 -11.67 1.17 -22.05
C PHE A 129 -12.81 0.56 -21.25
N SER A 130 -14.05 0.95 -21.56
CA SER A 130 -15.17 0.70 -20.64
C SER A 130 -14.82 1.25 -19.24
N ASP A 131 -15.04 0.47 -18.18
CA ASP A 131 -14.64 0.77 -16.79
C ASP A 131 -13.16 0.46 -16.48
N TYR A 132 -12.35 -0.02 -17.44
CA TYR A 132 -10.97 -0.44 -17.22
C TYR A 132 -9.98 0.66 -17.57
N LYS A 133 -9.01 0.93 -16.69
CA LYS A 133 -7.81 1.69 -17.05
C LYS A 133 -6.86 0.79 -17.83
N VAL A 134 -6.51 1.16 -19.06
CA VAL A 134 -5.60 0.40 -19.91
C VAL A 134 -4.18 0.94 -19.75
N ILE A 135 -3.23 0.04 -19.48
CA ILE A 135 -1.83 0.40 -19.26
C ILE A 135 -0.95 -0.55 -20.06
N GLN A 136 -0.05 0.00 -20.87
CA GLN A 136 0.95 -0.77 -21.62
C GLN A 136 2.21 -0.93 -20.78
N VAL A 137 2.73 -2.16 -20.68
CA VAL A 137 3.91 -2.48 -19.86
C VAL A 137 5.01 -3.07 -20.76
N PRO A 138 6.28 -2.62 -20.64
CA PRO A 138 7.34 -2.96 -21.59
C PRO A 138 8.05 -4.32 -21.37
N LYS A 139 7.73 -5.14 -20.36
CA LYS A 139 8.42 -6.44 -20.08
C LYS A 139 7.57 -7.42 -19.26
N GLU A 140 7.64 -8.71 -19.60
CA GLU A 140 6.90 -9.83 -18.96
C GLU A 140 7.22 -10.01 -17.45
N LYS A 141 8.47 -9.75 -17.04
CA LYS A 141 8.86 -9.73 -15.62
C LYS A 141 8.40 -8.42 -14.98
N GLY A 142 7.40 -8.51 -14.11
CA GLY A 142 6.99 -7.40 -13.26
C GLY A 142 5.56 -6.91 -13.43
N MET A 143 4.66 -7.64 -14.10
CA MET A 143 3.23 -7.25 -14.17
C MET A 143 2.58 -7.17 -12.77
N LEU A 144 2.85 -8.16 -11.92
CA LEU A 144 2.39 -8.14 -10.52
C LEU A 144 3.06 -7.02 -9.72
N GLU A 145 4.37 -6.82 -9.88
CA GLU A 145 5.11 -5.72 -9.25
C GLU A 145 4.57 -4.35 -9.69
N HIS A 146 4.23 -4.21 -10.97
CA HIS A 146 3.60 -3.00 -11.51
C HIS A 146 2.20 -2.81 -10.91
N ALA A 147 1.40 -3.88 -10.81
CA ALA A 147 0.08 -3.83 -10.19
C ALA A 147 0.14 -3.45 -8.70
N VAL A 148 1.13 -3.96 -7.96
CA VAL A 148 1.38 -3.60 -6.55
C VAL A 148 1.86 -2.15 -6.43
N ASN A 149 2.74 -1.68 -7.32
CA ASN A 149 3.15 -0.28 -7.33
C ASN A 149 1.98 0.66 -7.64
N LEU A 150 1.13 0.31 -8.61
CA LEU A 150 -0.10 1.04 -8.90
C LEU A 150 -1.05 1.05 -7.69
N LEU A 151 -1.16 -0.06 -6.97
CA LEU A 151 -1.94 -0.10 -5.73
C LEU A 151 -1.44 0.94 -4.74
N ARG A 152 -0.12 1.00 -4.53
CA ARG A 152 0.44 2.01 -3.62
C ARG A 152 0.14 3.43 -4.09
N GLU A 153 0.23 3.71 -5.39
CA GLU A 153 -0.15 5.03 -5.92
C GLU A 153 -1.61 5.37 -5.61
N GLU A 154 -2.51 4.40 -5.80
CA GLU A 154 -3.93 4.58 -5.50
C GLU A 154 -4.20 4.70 -3.99
N GLU A 155 -3.42 4.06 -3.12
CA GLU A 155 -3.47 4.25 -1.67
C GLU A 155 -3.10 5.67 -1.27
N PHE A 156 -2.05 6.26 -1.86
CA PHE A 156 -1.66 7.64 -1.58
C PHE A 156 -2.67 8.66 -2.16
N GLU A 157 -3.22 8.41 -3.34
CA GLU A 157 -4.30 9.25 -3.89
C GLU A 157 -5.57 9.15 -3.06
N PHE A 158 -5.90 7.96 -2.57
CA PHE A 158 -7.03 7.75 -1.68
C PHE A 158 -6.80 8.39 -0.31
N LEU A 159 -5.58 8.29 0.26
CA LEU A 159 -5.18 9.01 1.46
C LEU A 159 -5.35 10.53 1.28
N TYR A 160 -4.86 11.09 0.17
CA TYR A 160 -5.04 12.52 -0.13
C TYR A 160 -6.52 12.90 -0.21
N TRP A 161 -7.31 12.14 -0.97
CA TRP A 161 -8.74 12.38 -1.09
C TRP A 161 -9.43 12.29 0.27
N PHE A 162 -9.06 11.32 1.10
CA PHE A 162 -9.62 11.10 2.42
C PHE A 162 -9.25 12.19 3.42
N CYS A 163 -8.01 12.68 3.42
CA CYS A 163 -7.58 13.82 4.22
C CYS A 163 -8.27 15.13 3.78
N LYS A 164 -8.42 15.35 2.47
CA LYS A 164 -8.95 16.61 1.92
C LYS A 164 -10.48 16.70 1.92
N ASN A 165 -11.16 15.60 1.61
CA ASN A 165 -12.60 15.56 1.37
C ASN A 165 -13.34 14.62 2.33
N GLY A 166 -12.62 13.75 3.04
CA GLY A 166 -13.20 12.84 4.02
C GLY A 166 -13.65 13.57 5.29
N ALA A 167 -14.45 12.89 6.10
CA ALA A 167 -15.08 13.41 7.32
C ALA A 167 -14.09 13.71 8.49
N LEU A 168 -12.79 13.86 8.22
CA LEU A 168 -11.81 14.21 9.23
C LEU A 168 -11.71 15.73 9.28
N SER A 169 -12.19 16.35 10.36
CA SER A 169 -11.68 17.68 10.69
C SER A 169 -10.24 17.53 11.21
N ASP A 170 -9.38 18.46 10.82
CA ASP A 170 -7.99 18.55 11.25
C ASP A 170 -7.83 18.22 12.75
N GLY A 171 -6.85 17.37 13.06
CA GLY A 171 -6.50 17.02 14.44
C GLY A 171 -7.43 16.05 15.17
N LYS A 172 -8.47 15.49 14.53
CA LYS A 172 -9.35 14.49 15.20
C LYS A 172 -8.91 13.04 15.06
N TYR A 173 -8.07 12.71 14.08
CA TYR A 173 -7.77 11.33 13.74
C TYR A 173 -6.28 11.12 13.46
N ILE A 174 -5.81 9.92 13.79
CA ILE A 174 -4.54 9.38 13.32
C ILE A 174 -4.84 8.46 12.15
N VAL A 175 -4.24 8.72 11.00
CA VAL A 175 -4.40 7.89 9.80
C VAL A 175 -3.27 6.88 9.75
N VAL A 176 -3.60 5.60 9.73
CA VAL A 176 -2.65 4.49 9.72
C VAL A 176 -2.73 3.82 8.35
N ILE A 177 -1.61 3.74 7.64
CA ILE A 177 -1.52 3.09 6.32
C ILE A 177 -0.73 1.78 6.43
N ASP A 178 -1.15 0.74 5.71
CA ASP A 178 -0.31 -0.45 5.55
C ASP A 178 0.88 -0.09 4.63
N GLY A 179 2.10 -0.43 5.05
CA GLY A 179 3.34 -0.09 4.34
C GLY A 179 3.97 1.26 4.72
N ASN A 180 5.00 1.65 3.95
CA ASN A 180 5.91 2.77 4.24
C ASN A 180 5.34 4.15 3.86
N ILE A 181 5.63 5.20 4.62
CA ILE A 181 5.31 6.57 4.16
C ILE A 181 6.30 6.96 3.04
N ARG A 182 5.84 7.07 1.79
CA ARG A 182 6.64 7.47 0.63
C ARG A 182 6.72 8.99 0.54
N LEU A 183 7.83 9.58 1.00
CA LEU A 183 7.99 11.04 1.14
C LEU A 183 7.76 11.78 -0.18
N LYS A 184 8.16 11.19 -1.31
CA LYS A 184 8.00 11.82 -2.64
C LYS A 184 6.56 11.87 -3.13
N LYS A 185 5.68 11.00 -2.61
CA LYS A 185 4.27 10.90 -3.00
C LYS A 185 3.34 11.61 -2.02
N LEU A 186 3.85 11.99 -0.85
CA LEU A 186 3.09 12.73 0.14
C LEU A 186 2.86 14.18 -0.33
N LYS A 187 1.61 14.60 -0.44
CA LYS A 187 1.23 15.99 -0.77
C LYS A 187 1.26 16.85 0.50
N ASP A 188 1.57 18.14 0.37
CA ASP A 188 1.81 19.04 1.51
C ASP A 188 0.58 19.16 2.42
N GLU A 189 -0.63 19.08 1.86
CA GLU A 189 -1.87 19.14 2.63
C GLU A 189 -2.04 17.95 3.59
N ILE A 190 -1.41 16.80 3.27
CA ILE A 190 -1.43 15.60 4.13
C ILE A 190 -0.55 15.81 5.37
N GLU A 191 0.48 16.67 5.31
CA GLU A 191 1.40 16.91 6.44
C GLU A 191 0.72 17.63 7.62
N ASN A 192 -0.45 18.24 7.40
CA ASN A 192 -1.30 18.76 8.47
C ASN A 192 -1.97 17.66 9.31
N PHE A 193 -1.94 16.41 8.83
CA PHE A 193 -2.47 15.24 9.53
C PHE A 193 -1.36 14.42 10.15
N ILE A 194 -1.70 13.68 11.21
CA ILE A 194 -0.80 12.66 11.77
C ILE A 194 -1.01 11.38 10.95
N VAL A 195 0.00 11.03 10.16
CA VAL A 195 0.01 9.80 9.35
C VAL A 195 1.05 8.84 9.90
N VAL A 196 0.66 7.58 10.04
CA VAL A 196 1.49 6.47 10.53
C VAL A 196 1.54 5.38 9.47
N GLY A 197 2.74 5.00 9.03
CA GLY A 197 2.96 3.84 8.17
C GLY A 197 3.40 2.64 9.00
N VAL A 198 2.80 1.47 8.74
CA VAL A 198 3.16 0.22 9.40
C VAL A 198 3.84 -0.70 8.39
N VAL A 199 5.17 -0.81 8.48
CA VAL A 199 5.97 -1.62 7.58
C VAL A 199 6.24 -2.97 8.23
N LYS A 200 5.76 -4.02 7.58
CA LYS A 200 5.91 -5.41 8.00
C LYS A 200 7.23 -5.97 7.46
N ASN A 201 7.85 -6.91 8.18
CA ASN A 201 9.09 -7.59 7.79
C ASN A 201 10.25 -6.63 7.44
N PRO A 202 10.59 -5.69 8.33
CA PRO A 202 11.61 -4.68 8.06
C PRO A 202 13.04 -5.23 8.01
N LEU A 203 13.28 -6.52 8.31
CA LEU A 203 14.63 -7.09 8.38
C LEU A 203 15.37 -7.08 7.04
N ASN A 204 14.63 -7.06 5.93
CA ASN A 204 15.20 -6.89 4.58
C ASN A 204 15.46 -5.42 4.21
N LEU A 205 15.11 -4.48 5.11
CA LEU A 205 15.12 -3.04 4.87
C LEU A 205 16.16 -2.37 5.76
N TYR A 206 17.23 -1.87 5.12
CA TYR A 206 18.32 -1.09 5.71
C TYR A 206 19.24 -1.86 6.66
N GLN A 207 20.38 -1.24 6.99
CA GLN A 207 21.47 -1.71 7.84
C GLN A 207 21.07 -1.94 9.33
N ALA A 208 19.88 -2.49 9.58
CA ALA A 208 19.23 -2.51 10.88
C ALA A 208 19.25 -3.90 11.55
N GLU A 209 19.82 -4.92 10.91
CA GLU A 209 19.86 -6.29 11.43
C GLU A 209 20.45 -6.34 12.86
N ASN A 210 21.50 -5.56 13.12
CA ASN A 210 22.15 -5.50 14.44
C ASN A 210 21.33 -4.73 15.49
N GLU A 211 20.60 -3.68 15.12
CA GLU A 211 19.81 -2.88 16.09
C GLU A 211 18.47 -3.55 16.45
N ILE A 212 17.93 -4.37 15.55
CA ILE A 212 16.61 -5.01 15.70
C ILE A 212 16.72 -6.37 16.40
N ARG A 213 17.82 -7.11 16.18
CA ARG A 213 17.98 -8.49 16.68
C ARG A 213 17.85 -8.60 18.20
N ASP A 214 18.37 -7.62 18.93
CA ASP A 214 18.36 -7.60 20.41
C ASP A 214 17.13 -6.91 20.99
N LEU A 215 16.19 -6.45 20.15
CA LEU A 215 15.01 -5.76 20.62
C LEU A 215 14.09 -6.74 21.37
N MET A 216 13.76 -6.41 22.62
CA MET A 216 12.84 -7.18 23.44
C MET A 216 11.38 -7.01 22.98
N SER A 217 10.54 -8.00 23.28
CA SER A 217 9.09 -7.93 23.01
C SER A 217 8.44 -6.68 23.61
N GLY A 218 7.65 -5.97 22.83
CA GLY A 218 6.94 -4.77 23.28
C GLY A 218 7.82 -3.52 23.38
N PHE A 219 9.12 -3.64 23.12
CA PHE A 219 10.03 -2.51 23.10
C PHE A 219 10.22 -1.97 21.69
N ARG A 220 10.58 -0.68 21.62
CA ARG A 220 10.99 0.01 20.41
C ARG A 220 12.46 0.38 20.46
N THR A 221 13.09 0.54 19.30
CA THR A 221 14.37 1.25 19.19
C THR A 221 14.18 2.74 19.49
N LYS A 222 15.30 3.46 19.63
CA LYS A 222 15.30 4.91 19.53
C LYS A 222 14.77 5.35 18.16
N LEU A 223 14.23 6.56 18.10
CA LEU A 223 13.82 7.20 16.87
C LEU A 223 15.02 7.47 15.97
N PHE A 224 14.79 7.32 14.69
CA PHE A 224 15.64 7.86 13.64
C PHE A 224 14.79 8.69 12.68
N LYS A 225 15.41 9.68 12.06
CA LYS A 225 14.80 10.56 11.08
C LYS A 225 15.20 10.09 9.69
N VAL A 226 14.22 9.93 8.81
CA VAL A 226 14.41 9.66 7.39
C VAL A 226 14.05 10.93 6.63
N LYS A 227 14.98 11.47 5.85
CA LYS A 227 14.80 12.71 5.09
C LYS A 227 15.01 12.45 3.61
N ASP A 228 14.15 13.02 2.78
CA ASP A 228 14.38 13.08 1.34
C ASP A 228 15.44 14.14 1.02
N GLN A 229 16.50 13.76 0.31
CA GLN A 229 17.58 14.68 -0.04
C GLN A 229 17.14 15.74 -1.04
N LYS A 230 16.06 15.47 -1.80
CA LYS A 230 15.55 16.37 -2.84
C LYS A 230 14.42 17.27 -2.36
N SER A 231 13.95 17.13 -1.12
CA SER A 231 12.89 17.97 -0.55
C SER A 231 13.16 18.32 0.92
N SER A 232 12.33 19.19 1.50
CA SER A 232 12.35 19.47 2.94
C SER A 232 11.68 18.37 3.77
N LYS A 233 11.03 17.39 3.13
CA LYS A 233 10.17 16.40 3.79
C LYS A 233 10.98 15.38 4.57
N SER A 234 10.47 15.04 5.74
CA SER A 234 11.08 14.04 6.60
C SER A 234 10.03 13.33 7.43
N LYS A 235 10.28 12.06 7.73
CA LYS A 235 9.50 11.24 8.65
C LYS A 235 10.37 10.75 9.80
N PHE A 236 9.73 10.43 10.91
CA PHE A 236 10.36 9.72 12.01
C PHE A 236 10.02 8.25 11.92
N SER A 237 10.96 7.42 12.35
CA SER A 237 10.80 5.97 12.29
C SER A 237 11.41 5.32 13.52
N PHE A 238 10.86 4.17 13.92
CA PHE A 238 11.46 3.25 14.89
C PHE A 238 11.09 1.82 14.55
N PHE A 239 11.88 0.86 15.03
CA PHE A 239 11.54 -0.56 14.96
C PHE A 239 10.85 -1.00 16.26
N LEU A 240 9.88 -1.90 16.13
CA LEU A 240 9.06 -2.45 17.21
C LEU A 240 8.99 -3.96 17.09
N ARG A 241 9.14 -4.69 18.20
CA ARG A 241 8.90 -6.13 18.26
C ARG A 241 7.54 -6.43 18.91
N LEU A 242 6.67 -7.16 18.22
CA LEU A 242 5.30 -7.50 18.65
C LEU A 242 5.19 -8.78 19.51
N GLY A 243 6.10 -9.75 19.33
CA GLY A 243 5.89 -11.13 19.77
C GLY A 243 6.12 -11.37 21.26
N GLN A 244 5.14 -11.93 21.97
CA GLN A 244 5.21 -12.26 23.42
C GLN A 244 5.96 -13.57 23.74
N ASP A 245 6.16 -14.45 22.75
CA ASP A 245 6.86 -15.72 22.96
C ASP A 245 8.38 -15.56 22.77
N GLU A 246 9.13 -15.76 23.86
CA GLU A 246 10.59 -15.64 23.89
C GLU A 246 11.31 -16.81 23.19
N LEU A 247 10.60 -17.91 22.91
CA LEU A 247 11.22 -19.18 22.55
C LEU A 247 11.67 -19.31 21.09
N LYS A 248 11.20 -18.44 20.18
CA LYS A 248 11.67 -18.35 18.78
C LYS A 248 11.56 -16.92 18.26
N THR A 249 12.69 -16.29 17.95
CA THR A 249 12.71 -15.05 17.15
C THR A 249 12.22 -15.36 15.75
N ASN A 250 11.07 -14.80 15.39
CA ASN A 250 10.55 -14.88 14.03
C ASN A 250 10.67 -13.53 13.33
N GLU A 251 11.09 -13.54 12.06
CA GLU A 251 11.28 -12.31 11.26
C GLU A 251 9.98 -11.48 11.17
N PHE A 252 8.84 -12.15 11.27
CA PHE A 252 7.50 -11.57 11.25
C PHE A 252 7.07 -10.89 12.56
N ASP A 253 7.89 -10.93 13.61
CA ASP A 253 7.59 -10.24 14.87
C ASP A 253 8.03 -8.77 14.85
N PHE A 254 8.76 -8.34 13.83
CA PHE A 254 9.28 -6.98 13.73
C PHE A 254 8.44 -6.11 12.80
N LEU A 255 8.20 -4.89 13.23
CA LEU A 255 7.60 -3.82 12.45
C LEU A 255 8.55 -2.61 12.42
N ARG A 256 8.56 -1.87 11.31
CA ARG A 256 9.01 -0.47 11.30
C ARG A 256 7.77 0.41 11.31
N ILE A 257 7.73 1.34 12.26
CA ILE A 257 6.66 2.33 12.37
C ILE A 257 7.23 3.64 11.85
N ASP A 258 6.67 4.12 10.74
CA ASP A 258 6.95 5.43 10.17
C ASP A 258 5.87 6.41 10.66
N PHE A 259 6.19 7.65 10.97
CA PHE A 259 5.19 8.68 11.23
C PHE A 259 5.64 10.08 10.81
N ILE A 260 4.65 10.88 10.41
CA ILE A 260 4.81 12.27 10.00
C ILE A 260 3.59 13.09 10.43
N GLY A 261 3.79 14.40 10.58
CA GLY A 261 2.77 15.37 10.91
C GLY A 261 3.39 16.66 11.43
N LYS A 262 2.74 17.79 11.18
CA LYS A 262 3.18 19.12 11.60
C LYS A 262 3.63 19.23 13.06
N PRO A 263 2.96 18.61 14.06
CA PRO A 263 3.41 18.70 15.45
C PRO A 263 4.82 18.15 15.69
N PHE A 264 5.30 17.23 14.86
CA PHE A 264 6.59 16.56 15.03
C PHE A 264 7.77 17.37 14.51
N GLU A 265 7.54 18.59 14.00
CA GLU A 265 8.60 19.60 13.89
C GLU A 265 9.25 19.86 15.26
N ASN A 266 8.46 19.74 16.34
CA ASN A 266 8.98 19.66 17.69
C ASN A 266 9.38 18.21 18.02
N LEU A 267 10.69 17.99 18.20
CA LEU A 267 11.27 16.68 18.47
C LEU A 267 10.75 16.04 19.76
N ALA A 268 10.46 16.83 20.80
CA ALA A 268 9.90 16.31 22.04
C ALA A 268 8.50 15.70 21.83
N TYR A 269 7.70 16.28 20.92
CA TYR A 269 6.39 15.73 20.55
C TYR A 269 6.53 14.45 19.73
N ALA A 270 7.55 14.36 18.87
CA ALA A 270 7.84 13.14 18.12
C ALA A 270 8.20 11.96 19.06
N VAL A 271 9.04 12.20 20.07
CA VAL A 271 9.40 11.19 21.09
C VAL A 271 8.17 10.78 21.89
N TYR A 272 7.42 11.73 22.43
CA TYR A 272 6.20 11.44 23.20
C TYR A 272 5.19 10.63 22.37
N PHE A 273 4.97 11.03 21.11
CA PHE A 273 4.08 10.33 20.21
C PHE A 273 4.55 8.91 19.92
N SER A 274 5.86 8.69 19.76
CA SER A 274 6.43 7.36 19.48
C SER A 274 6.07 6.33 20.56
N ASP A 275 6.11 6.71 21.83
CA ASP A 275 5.70 5.83 22.92
C ASP A 275 4.19 5.60 22.97
N PHE A 276 3.41 6.64 22.68
CA PHE A 276 1.96 6.51 22.53
C PHE A 276 1.60 5.54 21.38
N ILE A 277 2.12 5.76 20.18
CA ILE A 277 1.77 4.95 19.01
C ILE A 277 2.29 3.52 19.15
N LYS A 278 3.47 3.31 19.76
CA LYS A 278 3.97 1.98 20.14
C LYS A 278 2.93 1.21 20.96
N ASN A 279 2.44 1.80 22.05
CA ASN A 279 1.46 1.15 22.93
C ASN A 279 0.14 0.85 22.20
N LYS A 280 -0.28 1.72 21.28
CA LYS A 280 -1.48 1.52 20.47
C LYS A 280 -1.30 0.39 19.45
N ILE A 281 -0.19 0.35 18.71
CA ILE A 281 0.12 -0.73 17.78
C ILE A 281 0.19 -2.08 18.51
N LEU A 282 0.81 -2.13 19.70
CA LEU A 282 0.82 -3.34 20.54
C LEU A 282 -0.60 -3.75 20.93
N SER A 283 -1.48 -2.81 21.30
CA SER A 283 -2.88 -3.11 21.62
C SER A 283 -3.69 -3.61 20.42
N PHE A 284 -3.30 -3.25 19.19
CA PHE A 284 -3.91 -3.75 17.96
C PHE A 284 -3.32 -5.09 17.50
N SER A 285 -2.19 -5.49 18.05
CA SER A 285 -1.54 -6.76 17.72
C SER A 285 -2.28 -7.94 18.35
N SER A 286 -2.28 -9.08 17.66
CA SER A 286 -2.86 -10.32 18.17
C SER A 286 -1.99 -11.50 17.75
N SER A 287 -1.79 -12.44 18.67
CA SER A 287 -1.14 -13.74 18.40
C SER A 287 -2.10 -14.78 17.82
N ILE A 288 -3.39 -14.45 17.65
CA ILE A 288 -4.42 -15.38 17.19
C ILE A 288 -4.47 -15.38 15.66
N GLY A 289 -3.80 -16.37 15.05
CA GLY A 289 -3.82 -16.70 13.62
C GLY A 289 -2.46 -17.18 13.09
N GLU A 290 -2.45 -18.14 12.17
CA GLU A 290 -1.23 -18.77 11.61
C GLU A 290 -0.52 -17.95 10.52
N ARG A 291 -1.18 -16.93 9.95
CA ARG A 291 -0.55 -16.11 8.90
C ARG A 291 0.22 -14.96 9.51
N ALA A 292 1.53 -15.16 9.58
CA ALA A 292 2.51 -14.09 9.60
C ALA A 292 2.51 -13.38 8.23
N PRO A 293 2.74 -12.06 8.15
CA PRO A 293 2.92 -11.13 9.27
C PRO A 293 1.64 -11.05 10.11
N LYS A 294 1.77 -10.90 11.43
CA LYS A 294 0.63 -10.68 12.34
C LYS A 294 -0.04 -9.37 11.93
N ASN A 295 -0.99 -9.43 10.99
CA ASN A 295 -1.77 -8.27 10.61
C ASN A 295 -2.40 -7.72 11.87
N LEU A 296 -2.16 -6.43 12.13
CA LEU A 296 -2.86 -5.72 13.21
C LEU A 296 -4.36 -5.95 13.00
N VAL A 297 -5.09 -6.22 14.08
CA VAL A 297 -6.51 -6.62 14.01
C VAL A 297 -7.34 -5.67 13.13
N PRO A 298 -7.16 -4.33 13.19
CA PRO A 298 -7.86 -3.40 12.30
C PRO A 298 -7.60 -3.63 10.81
N PHE A 299 -6.34 -3.79 10.38
CA PHE A 299 -6.01 -4.10 8.98
C PHE A 299 -6.64 -5.42 8.55
N ARG A 300 -6.53 -6.47 9.37
CA ARG A 300 -7.16 -7.77 9.08
C ARG A 300 -8.68 -7.66 8.88
N ILE A 301 -9.36 -6.84 9.68
CA ILE A 301 -10.81 -6.62 9.54
C ILE A 301 -11.11 -5.80 8.29
N LEU A 302 -10.32 -4.77 8.00
CA LEU A 302 -10.46 -3.92 6.82
C LEU A 302 -10.27 -4.73 5.53
N GLU A 303 -9.19 -5.52 5.40
CA GLU A 303 -8.97 -6.43 4.26
C GLU A 303 -10.17 -7.35 4.01
N LYS A 304 -10.71 -7.96 5.07
CA LYS A 304 -11.90 -8.83 4.96
C LYS A 304 -13.10 -8.08 4.38
N ARG A 305 -13.29 -6.82 4.77
CA ARG A 305 -14.39 -5.98 4.25
C ARG A 305 -14.14 -5.55 2.82
N ILE A 306 -12.91 -5.17 2.47
CA ILE A 306 -12.50 -4.87 1.10
C ILE A 306 -12.82 -6.07 0.19
N ARG A 307 -12.44 -7.28 0.60
CA ARG A 307 -12.73 -8.51 -0.16
C ARG A 307 -14.23 -8.77 -0.27
N ALA A 308 -15.01 -8.50 0.78
CA ALA A 308 -16.45 -8.64 0.74
C ALA A 308 -17.10 -7.66 -0.26
N VAL A 309 -16.60 -6.43 -0.36
CA VAL A 309 -17.04 -5.41 -1.34
C VAL A 309 -16.73 -5.86 -2.77
N LEU A 310 -15.55 -6.43 -3.00
CA LEU A 310 -15.17 -6.97 -4.30
C LEU A 310 -16.06 -8.14 -4.75
N GLY A 311 -16.62 -8.91 -3.82
CA GLY A 311 -17.54 -10.00 -4.11
C GLY A 311 -16.87 -11.25 -4.71
N ASN A 312 -17.68 -12.16 -5.24
CA ASN A 312 -17.21 -13.47 -5.70
C ASN A 312 -16.26 -13.35 -6.92
N GLU A 313 -15.08 -13.96 -6.80
CA GLU A 313 -14.02 -13.95 -7.82
C GLU A 313 -14.45 -14.61 -9.14
N ASN A 314 -15.09 -15.77 -9.09
CA ASN A 314 -15.54 -16.48 -10.29
C ASN A 314 -16.56 -15.65 -11.09
N ILE A 315 -17.45 -14.94 -10.38
CA ILE A 315 -18.42 -14.04 -11.03
C ILE A 315 -17.70 -12.87 -11.70
N ARG A 316 -16.70 -12.28 -11.04
CA ARG A 316 -15.90 -11.19 -11.60
C ARG A 316 -15.10 -11.62 -12.81
N ARG A 317 -14.42 -12.77 -12.73
CA ARG A 317 -13.70 -13.38 -13.84
C ARG A 317 -14.61 -13.57 -15.05
N ARG A 318 -15.75 -14.24 -14.87
CA ARG A 318 -16.71 -14.46 -15.96
C ARG A 318 -17.17 -13.15 -16.60
N LYS A 319 -17.52 -12.14 -15.79
CA LYS A 319 -17.94 -10.81 -16.30
C LYS A 319 -16.83 -10.13 -17.10
N ALA A 320 -15.58 -10.17 -16.61
CA ALA A 320 -14.44 -9.59 -17.31
C ALA A 320 -14.18 -10.31 -18.65
N GLU A 321 -14.22 -11.65 -18.66
CA GLU A 321 -14.05 -12.43 -19.89
C GLU A 321 -15.18 -12.18 -20.90
N GLU A 322 -16.44 -12.12 -20.45
CA GLU A 322 -17.60 -11.79 -21.30
C GLU A 322 -17.48 -10.39 -21.91
N GLU A 323 -17.06 -9.41 -21.12
CA GLU A 323 -16.87 -8.03 -21.55
C GLU A 323 -15.75 -7.91 -22.59
N LEU A 324 -14.59 -8.53 -22.33
CA LEU A 324 -13.50 -8.57 -23.29
C LEU A 324 -13.92 -9.29 -24.58
N LYS A 325 -14.51 -10.50 -24.50
CA LYS A 325 -15.01 -11.24 -25.67
C LYS A 325 -15.99 -10.42 -26.50
N ARG A 326 -16.95 -9.76 -25.85
CA ARG A 326 -17.93 -8.92 -26.55
C ARG A 326 -17.22 -7.87 -27.39
N ILE A 327 -16.16 -7.25 -26.87
CA ILE A 327 -15.53 -6.14 -27.57
C ILE A 327 -14.67 -6.62 -28.74
N PHE A 328 -13.96 -7.74 -28.58
CA PHE A 328 -13.18 -8.36 -29.66
C PHE A 328 -14.03 -9.09 -30.71
N GLN A 329 -15.33 -9.31 -30.46
CA GLN A 329 -16.27 -9.89 -31.43
C GLN A 329 -16.84 -8.86 -32.43
N TYR A 330 -16.74 -7.56 -32.15
CA TYR A 330 -17.28 -6.48 -33.00
C TYR A 330 -16.18 -5.70 -33.75
N THR A 331 -15.03 -6.33 -33.96
CA THR A 331 -13.86 -5.84 -34.72
C THR A 331 -13.39 -6.93 -35.65
#